data_AF-A0A317M3N3-F1
#
_entry.id   AF-A0A317M3N3-F1
#
_cell.length_a   1.000
_cell.length_b   1.000
_cell.length_c   1.000
_cell.angle_alpha   90.00
_cell.angle_beta   90.00
_cell.angle_gamma   90.00
#
_symmetry.space_group_name_H-M   'P 1'
#
loop_
_entity.id
_entity.type
_entity.pdbx_description
1 polymer ?
#
loop_
_entity_poly.entity_id
_entity_poly.type
_entity_poly.pdbx_seq_one_letter_code
_entity_poly.pdbx_strand_id
1 'polypeptide(L)'
;MSTYNSLNGHGEPRATMLYEQSNVLNVSKQGRIASIIGGALLTNSAINNVTKHPIRSLFRLVAGGYLLYRGISGNCPISAYAGRRMGEKHSRTIKVRTKFIVDRPRDEVYQFWRKLENLPHFMRHLASITEHDDFHSHWVVKGPGGVGTLEWDAEIIKDEAGAFIGWRSAPGSNIATAGKVTFEDAIGGGTEISVVIAYRPPAGYVGTGLAWLLNSAFHNMVEKDVMRFKHYVETGEITA
;
A
#
# COMPACT_ATOMS: atom_id res chain seq x y z
N MET A 1 9.47 -8.24 -27.64
CA MET A 1 8.93 -7.22 -28.56
C MET A 1 7.53 -6.87 -28.07
N SER A 2 7.35 -5.61 -27.65
CA SER A 2 6.11 -4.86 -27.43
C SER A 2 5.04 -5.36 -26.43
N THR A 3 5.16 -4.92 -25.18
CA THR A 3 4.02 -4.74 -24.23
C THR A 3 3.79 -3.28 -23.85
N TYR A 4 4.37 -2.33 -24.61
CA TYR A 4 4.27 -0.89 -24.34
C TYR A 4 3.06 -0.19 -25.01
N ASN A 5 2.22 -0.92 -25.75
CA ASN A 5 1.25 -0.31 -26.67
C ASN A 5 -0.23 -0.35 -26.26
N SER A 6 -0.57 -0.59 -24.98
CA SER A 6 -1.98 -0.62 -24.54
C SER A 6 -2.43 0.54 -23.65
N LEU A 7 -1.64 1.60 -23.51
CA LEU A 7 -2.01 2.77 -22.70
C LEU A 7 -2.94 3.77 -23.44
N ASN A 8 -3.17 3.59 -24.75
CA ASN A 8 -3.95 4.51 -25.58
C ASN A 8 -5.39 4.03 -25.86
N GLY A 9 -5.95 3.14 -25.04
CA GLY A 9 -7.35 2.75 -25.15
C GLY A 9 -8.25 3.73 -24.39
N HIS A 10 -9.28 4.26 -25.04
CA HIS A 10 -10.38 5.07 -24.48
C HIS A 10 -11.25 4.31 -23.44
N GLY A 11 -10.66 3.45 -22.62
CA GLY A 11 -11.30 2.80 -21.50
C GLY A 11 -10.88 3.47 -20.20
N GLU A 12 -11.87 3.85 -19.39
CA GLU A 12 -11.70 4.20 -17.97
C GLU A 12 -10.54 3.42 -17.33
N PRO A 13 -9.44 4.06 -16.92
CA PRO A 13 -8.32 3.36 -16.30
C PRO A 13 -8.84 2.66 -15.04
N ARG A 14 -8.90 1.32 -15.10
CA ARG A 14 -9.39 0.48 -14.01
C ARG A 14 -8.32 0.44 -12.93
N ALA A 15 -8.65 0.89 -11.73
CA ALA A 15 -7.74 0.84 -10.57
C ALA A 15 -7.15 -0.56 -10.29
N THR A 16 -7.78 -1.62 -10.79
CA THR A 16 -7.23 -2.99 -10.76
C THR A 16 -5.95 -3.17 -11.58
N MET A 17 -5.80 -2.49 -12.71
CA MET A 17 -4.60 -2.62 -13.55
C MET A 17 -3.36 -1.99 -12.91
N LEU A 18 -3.52 -0.82 -12.29
CA LEU A 18 -2.44 -0.15 -11.54
C LEU A 18 -1.98 -1.01 -10.34
N TYR A 19 -2.93 -1.72 -9.75
CA TYR A 19 -2.71 -2.62 -8.63
C TYR A 19 -2.02 -3.93 -9.01
N GLU A 20 -2.43 -4.57 -10.10
CA GLU A 20 -1.89 -5.87 -10.55
C GLU A 20 -0.40 -5.78 -10.94
N GLN A 21 0.09 -4.58 -11.27
CA GLN A 21 1.50 -4.29 -11.54
C GLN A 21 2.34 -3.97 -10.28
N SER A 22 1.76 -3.94 -9.06
CA SER A 22 2.52 -3.68 -7.84
C SER A 22 3.31 -4.92 -7.38
N ASN A 23 4.64 -4.86 -7.42
CA ASN A 23 5.52 -5.93 -6.96
C ASN A 23 5.58 -5.96 -5.41
N VAL A 24 4.61 -6.64 -4.80
CA VAL A 24 4.56 -6.86 -3.35
C VAL A 24 5.51 -8.00 -2.98
N LEU A 25 6.59 -7.70 -2.24
CA LEU A 25 7.41 -8.73 -1.62
C LEU A 25 6.62 -9.38 -0.48
N ASN A 26 6.62 -10.72 -0.39
CA ASN A 26 5.77 -11.51 0.52
C ASN A 26 6.28 -11.51 1.99
N VAL A 27 7.39 -10.82 2.30
CA VAL A 27 8.00 -10.79 3.64
C VAL A 27 8.50 -9.38 3.97
N SER A 28 8.04 -8.83 5.10
CA SER A 28 8.43 -7.50 5.59
C SER A 28 9.91 -7.39 5.95
N LYS A 29 10.47 -6.17 5.95
CA LYS A 29 11.90 -5.88 6.27
C LYS A 29 12.32 -6.47 7.63
N GLN A 30 11.49 -6.32 8.65
CA GLN A 30 11.73 -6.90 9.98
C GLN A 30 11.66 -8.44 9.97
N GLY A 31 10.70 -9.01 9.23
CA GLY A 31 10.57 -10.45 9.06
C GLY A 31 11.79 -11.08 8.37
N ARG A 32 12.44 -10.33 7.46
CA ARG A 32 13.70 -10.76 6.82
C ARG A 32 14.87 -10.79 7.80
N ILE A 33 15.06 -9.73 8.60
CA ILE A 33 16.13 -9.66 9.61
C ILE A 33 15.96 -10.77 10.66
N ALA A 34 14.74 -10.96 11.18
CA ALA A 34 14.45 -12.03 12.13
C ALA A 34 14.72 -13.44 11.54
N SER A 35 14.38 -13.65 10.26
CA SER A 35 14.65 -14.92 9.58
C SER A 35 16.14 -15.16 9.36
N ILE A 36 16.93 -14.11 9.07
CA ILE A 36 18.39 -14.21 8.96
C ILE A 36 19.00 -14.61 10.30
N ILE A 37 18.64 -13.91 11.38
CA ILE A 37 19.17 -14.18 12.73
C ILE A 37 18.78 -15.59 13.19
N GLY A 38 17.49 -15.93 13.12
CA GLY A 38 17.00 -17.25 13.51
C GLY A 38 17.59 -18.37 12.67
N GLY A 39 17.72 -18.17 11.36
CA GLY A 39 18.33 -19.11 10.43
C GLY A 39 19.82 -19.36 10.72
N ALA A 40 20.58 -18.31 11.01
CA ALA A 40 21.98 -18.41 11.39
C ALA A 40 22.18 -19.18 12.71
N LEU A 41 21.37 -18.87 13.74
CA LEU A 41 21.44 -19.56 15.03
C LEU A 41 21.09 -21.06 14.91
N LEU A 42 20.04 -21.40 14.16
CA LEU A 42 19.65 -22.79 13.91
C LEU A 42 20.70 -23.57 13.13
N THR A 43 21.30 -22.95 12.10
CA THR A 43 22.36 -23.57 11.30
C THR A 43 23.62 -23.79 12.13
N ASN A 44 24.03 -22.80 12.93
CA ASN A 44 25.15 -22.95 13.87
C ASN A 44 24.89 -24.05 14.91
N SER A 45 23.67 -24.10 15.46
CA SER A 45 23.26 -25.16 16.39
C SER A 45 23.26 -26.55 15.75
N ALA A 46 22.93 -26.66 14.46
CA ALA A 46 23.00 -27.91 13.70
C ALA A 46 24.45 -28.40 13.55
N ILE A 47 25.37 -27.52 13.15
CA ILE A 47 26.79 -27.85 12.96
C ILE A 47 27.41 -28.31 14.28
N ASN A 48 27.17 -27.57 15.36
CA ASN A 48 27.79 -27.85 16.66
C ASN A 48 27.25 -29.12 17.35
N ASN A 49 26.11 -29.64 16.93
CA ASN A 49 25.47 -30.82 17.54
C ASN A 49 25.36 -32.02 16.60
N VAL A 50 25.96 -31.96 15.41
CA VAL A 50 25.83 -33.00 14.37
C VAL A 50 26.34 -34.36 14.82
N THR A 51 27.41 -34.38 15.61
CA THR A 51 28.03 -35.62 16.12
C THR A 51 27.21 -36.30 17.21
N LYS A 52 26.47 -35.53 18.02
CA LYS A 52 25.65 -36.05 19.13
C LYS A 52 24.23 -36.40 18.69
N HIS A 53 23.65 -35.62 17.79
CA HIS A 53 22.27 -35.78 17.33
C HIS A 53 22.16 -35.55 15.82
N PRO A 54 22.62 -36.50 14.97
CA PRO A 54 22.73 -36.30 13.54
C PRO A 54 21.38 -36.03 12.86
N ILE A 55 20.34 -36.78 13.20
CA ILE A 55 18.99 -36.63 12.62
C ILE A 55 18.38 -35.27 13.01
N ARG A 56 18.46 -34.88 14.29
CA ARG A 56 17.94 -33.58 14.76
C ARG A 56 18.70 -32.41 14.14
N SER A 57 20.01 -32.58 13.95
CA SER A 57 20.86 -31.58 13.31
C SER A 57 20.53 -31.41 11.84
N LEU A 58 20.22 -32.48 11.11
CA LEU A 58 19.72 -32.40 9.73
C LEU A 58 18.42 -31.58 9.64
N PHE A 59 17.43 -31.84 10.51
CA PHE A 59 16.19 -31.06 10.53
C PHE A 59 16.44 -29.57 10.85
N ARG A 60 17.32 -29.27 11.81
CA ARG A 60 17.71 -27.89 12.14
C ARG A 60 18.44 -27.20 10.99
N LEU A 61 19.30 -27.92 10.28
CA LEU A 61 20.01 -27.42 9.10
C LEU A 61 19.03 -27.06 7.98
N VAL A 62 18.06 -27.93 7.70
CA VAL A 62 17.00 -27.67 6.71
C VAL A 62 16.14 -26.48 7.13
N ALA A 63 15.70 -26.41 8.38
CA ALA A 63 14.91 -25.30 8.90
C ALA A 63 15.71 -23.97 8.91
N GLY A 64 16.99 -24.02 9.31
CA GLY A 64 17.88 -22.87 9.32
C GLY A 64 18.19 -22.34 7.92
N GLY A 65 18.52 -23.23 6.99
CA GLY A 65 18.72 -22.91 5.58
C GLY A 65 17.47 -22.31 4.92
N TYR A 66 16.29 -22.82 5.26
CA TYR A 66 15.03 -22.24 4.82
C TYR A 66 14.80 -20.80 5.34
N LEU A 67 15.07 -20.56 6.63
CA LEU A 67 14.94 -19.21 7.21
C LEU A 67 15.96 -18.23 6.60
N LEU A 68 17.19 -18.68 6.34
CA LEU A 68 18.19 -17.89 5.63
C LEU A 68 17.73 -17.56 4.20
N TYR A 69 17.25 -18.56 3.45
CA TYR A 69 16.68 -18.36 2.12
C TYR A 69 15.52 -17.34 2.16
N ARG A 70 14.59 -17.49 3.10
CA ARG A 70 13.46 -16.57 3.29
C ARG A 70 13.93 -15.15 3.60
N GLY A 71 14.92 -15.00 4.47
CA GLY A 71 15.48 -13.71 4.88
C GLY A 71 16.18 -12.99 3.74
N ILE A 72 17.04 -13.71 3.00
CA ILE A 72 17.82 -13.18 1.88
C ILE A 72 16.91 -12.85 0.70
N SER A 73 16.13 -13.83 0.22
CA SER A 73 15.31 -13.69 -1.00
C SER A 73 14.05 -12.84 -0.80
N GLY A 74 13.57 -12.68 0.44
CA GLY A 74 12.27 -12.08 0.71
C GLY A 74 11.09 -12.91 0.21
N ASN A 75 11.33 -14.15 -0.25
CA ASN A 75 10.33 -15.07 -0.78
C ASN A 75 10.10 -16.25 0.18
N CYS A 76 8.83 -16.64 0.38
CA CYS A 76 8.43 -17.70 1.30
C CYS A 76 7.64 -18.79 0.53
N PRO A 77 8.30 -19.80 -0.05
CA PRO A 77 7.62 -20.82 -0.86
C PRO A 77 6.73 -21.76 -0.01
N ILE A 78 6.99 -21.89 1.30
CA ILE A 78 6.12 -22.67 2.20
C ILE A 78 4.77 -21.99 2.41
N SER A 79 4.68 -20.65 2.39
CA SER A 79 3.35 -20.00 2.40
C SER A 79 2.61 -20.21 1.08
N ALA A 80 3.32 -20.37 -0.04
CA ALA A 80 2.73 -20.74 -1.33
C ALA A 80 2.18 -22.19 -1.34
N TYR A 81 2.78 -23.10 -0.56
CA TYR A 81 2.30 -24.49 -0.43
C TYR A 81 1.25 -24.66 0.68
N ALA A 82 1.37 -23.94 1.81
CA ALA A 82 0.38 -23.90 2.87
C ALA A 82 -0.92 -23.19 2.43
N GLY A 83 -0.80 -22.16 1.57
CA GLY A 83 -1.93 -21.49 0.93
C GLY A 83 -2.73 -22.38 -0.04
N ARG A 84 -2.20 -23.53 -0.46
CA ARG A 84 -2.98 -24.51 -1.25
C ARG A 84 -3.86 -25.43 -0.39
N ARG A 85 -3.62 -25.55 0.93
CA ARG A 85 -4.45 -26.35 1.86
C ARG A 85 -5.38 -25.50 2.72
N MET A 86 -4.97 -24.29 3.09
CA MET A 86 -5.88 -23.27 3.60
C MET A 86 -6.25 -22.38 2.43
N GLY A 87 -7.46 -22.57 1.87
CA GLY A 87 -7.96 -21.78 0.75
C GLY A 87 -7.59 -20.31 0.90
N GLU A 88 -6.97 -19.76 -0.15
CA GLU A 88 -6.46 -18.41 -0.21
C GLU A 88 -7.46 -17.39 0.35
N LYS A 89 -7.33 -17.03 1.64
CA LYS A 89 -7.71 -15.69 2.08
C LYS A 89 -6.62 -14.75 1.57
N HIS A 90 -6.55 -14.57 0.24
CA HIS A 90 -6.09 -13.30 -0.31
C HIS A 90 -6.80 -12.23 0.53
N SER A 91 -6.07 -11.42 1.30
CA SER A 91 -6.72 -10.33 2.04
C SER A 91 -7.50 -9.54 1.00
N ARG A 92 -8.83 -9.49 1.21
CA ARG A 92 -9.77 -8.96 0.24
C ARG A 92 -9.33 -7.53 -0.05
N THR A 93 -9.08 -7.21 -1.32
CA THR A 93 -8.78 -5.83 -1.71
C THR A 93 -9.95 -4.96 -1.31
N ILE A 94 -9.68 -3.96 -0.48
CA ILE A 94 -10.67 -2.96 -0.09
C ILE A 94 -10.56 -1.82 -1.09
N LYS A 95 -11.71 -1.39 -1.62
CA LYS A 95 -11.80 -0.32 -2.62
C LYS A 95 -12.70 0.77 -2.08
N VAL A 96 -12.16 1.97 -1.97
CA VAL A 96 -12.87 3.21 -1.68
C VAL A 96 -13.09 3.94 -3.00
N ARG A 97 -14.32 4.40 -3.24
CA ARG A 97 -14.67 5.17 -4.44
C ARG A 97 -15.52 6.34 -4.02
N THR A 98 -15.11 7.52 -4.45
CA THR A 98 -15.78 8.76 -4.07
C THR A 98 -15.81 9.68 -5.27
N LYS A 99 -16.92 10.39 -5.45
CA LYS A 99 -17.12 11.35 -6.54
C LYS A 99 -17.86 12.55 -6.01
N PHE A 100 -17.35 13.75 -6.28
CA PHE A 100 -17.93 14.99 -5.78
C PHE A 100 -17.47 16.19 -6.61
N ILE A 101 -18.18 17.31 -6.50
CA ILE A 101 -17.89 18.55 -7.22
C ILE A 101 -17.38 19.59 -6.23
N VAL A 102 -16.33 20.33 -6.61
CA VAL A 102 -15.80 21.47 -5.85
C VAL A 102 -15.92 22.75 -6.67
N ASP A 103 -16.24 23.86 -6.02
CA ASP A 103 -16.40 25.17 -6.67
C ASP A 103 -15.05 25.90 -6.81
N ARG A 104 -14.12 25.25 -7.54
CA ARG A 104 -12.78 25.78 -7.84
C ARG A 104 -12.36 25.42 -9.27
N PRO A 105 -11.51 26.23 -9.91
CA PRO A 105 -10.95 25.92 -11.23
C PRO A 105 -10.18 24.60 -11.23
N ARG A 106 -10.30 23.83 -12.32
CA ARG A 106 -9.70 22.50 -12.45
C ARG A 106 -8.19 22.50 -12.25
N ASP A 107 -7.51 23.48 -12.80
CA ASP A 107 -6.05 23.59 -12.70
C ASP A 107 -5.61 23.84 -11.25
N GLU A 108 -6.33 24.67 -10.48
CA GLU A 108 -6.03 24.90 -9.06
C GLU A 108 -6.21 23.62 -8.24
N VAL A 109 -7.31 22.91 -8.47
CA VAL A 109 -7.62 21.66 -7.79
C VAL A 109 -6.57 20.60 -8.11
N TYR A 110 -6.19 20.47 -9.38
CA TYR A 110 -5.15 19.54 -9.81
C TYR A 110 -3.81 19.86 -9.15
N GLN A 111 -3.35 21.11 -9.20
CA GLN A 111 -2.06 21.51 -8.61
C GLN A 111 -2.03 21.27 -7.11
N PHE A 112 -3.17 21.49 -6.44
CA PHE A 112 -3.29 21.19 -5.02
C PHE A 112 -3.12 19.70 -4.72
N TRP A 113 -3.77 18.83 -5.48
CA TRP A 113 -3.62 17.37 -5.34
C TRP A 113 -2.23 16.86 -5.75
N ARG A 114 -1.61 17.51 -6.73
CA ARG A 114 -0.30 17.13 -7.26
C ARG A 114 0.82 17.27 -6.24
N LYS A 115 0.68 18.21 -5.30
CA LYS A 115 1.53 18.35 -4.12
C LYS A 115 1.01 17.44 -3.02
N LEU A 116 1.54 16.23 -2.92
CA LEU A 116 0.99 15.18 -2.06
C LEU A 116 1.05 15.53 -0.57
N GLU A 117 1.97 16.40 -0.16
CA GLU A 117 2.07 16.93 1.21
C GLU A 117 0.81 17.70 1.65
N ASN A 118 -0.06 18.08 0.70
CA ASN A 118 -1.34 18.71 1.01
C ASN A 118 -2.39 17.71 1.54
N LEU A 119 -2.32 16.42 1.18
CA LEU A 119 -3.38 15.44 1.50
C LEU A 119 -3.65 15.27 3.01
N PRO A 120 -2.63 15.23 3.90
CA PRO A 120 -2.86 15.13 5.34
C PRO A 120 -3.70 16.26 5.97
N HIS A 121 -3.85 17.41 5.30
CA HIS A 121 -4.65 18.54 5.83
C HIS A 121 -6.15 18.23 5.89
N PHE A 122 -6.64 17.33 5.04
CA PHE A 122 -8.07 16.96 5.00
C PHE A 122 -8.29 15.45 5.16
N MET A 123 -7.27 14.63 4.87
CA MET A 123 -7.27 13.19 5.12
C MET A 123 -6.62 12.84 6.45
N ARG A 124 -7.38 12.92 7.54
CA ARG A 124 -6.92 12.68 8.92
C ARG A 124 -6.32 11.30 9.17
N HIS A 125 -6.64 10.30 8.36
CA HIS A 125 -6.00 8.97 8.44
C HIS A 125 -4.53 9.01 8.02
N LEU A 126 -4.14 9.94 7.14
CA LEU A 126 -2.75 10.20 6.78
C LEU A 126 -2.10 11.01 7.90
N ALA A 127 -1.09 10.44 8.55
CA ALA A 127 -0.30 11.14 9.56
C ALA A 127 0.69 12.11 8.93
N SER A 128 1.31 11.72 7.82
CA SER A 128 2.22 12.55 7.04
C SER A 128 2.44 11.95 5.64
N ILE A 129 2.72 12.83 4.69
CA ILE A 129 3.36 12.48 3.43
C ILE A 129 4.60 13.36 3.32
N THR A 130 5.72 12.77 2.92
CA THR A 130 6.97 13.48 2.64
C THR A 130 7.35 13.22 1.19
N GLU A 131 7.41 14.25 0.35
CA GLU A 131 7.85 14.10 -1.03
C GLU A 131 9.39 14.06 -1.08
N HIS A 132 9.95 13.07 -1.78
CA HIS A 132 11.40 12.94 -1.97
C HIS A 132 11.85 13.57 -3.29
N ASP A 133 11.00 13.43 -4.31
CA ASP A 133 11.13 14.04 -5.62
C ASP A 133 9.72 14.17 -6.24
N ASP A 134 9.64 14.56 -7.51
CA ASP A 134 8.37 14.78 -8.20
C ASP A 134 7.47 13.53 -8.26
N PHE A 135 8.03 12.32 -8.17
CA PHE A 135 7.29 11.08 -8.36
C PHE A 135 7.31 10.17 -7.13
N HIS A 136 8.28 10.28 -6.23
CA HIS A 136 8.43 9.41 -5.07
C HIS A 136 8.12 10.14 -3.77
N SER A 137 7.40 9.45 -2.87
CA SER A 137 7.00 9.99 -1.58
C SER A 137 6.93 8.91 -0.51
N HIS A 138 7.11 9.30 0.75
CA HIS A 138 6.95 8.43 1.91
C HIS A 138 5.64 8.74 2.63
N TRP A 139 4.81 7.73 2.85
CA TRP A 139 3.47 7.87 3.41
C TRP A 139 3.40 7.19 4.77
N VAL A 140 2.77 7.87 5.73
CA VAL A 140 2.52 7.34 7.07
C VAL A 140 1.03 7.45 7.37
N VAL A 141 0.41 6.34 7.76
CA VAL A 141 -1.01 6.25 8.16
C VAL A 141 -1.12 5.78 9.60
N LYS A 142 -2.07 6.37 10.32
CA LYS A 142 -2.41 5.98 11.68
C LYS A 142 -3.79 5.33 11.73
N GLY A 143 -3.91 4.29 12.56
CA GLY A 143 -5.20 3.70 12.84
C GLY A 143 -6.11 4.64 13.66
N PRO A 144 -7.42 4.37 13.69
CA PRO A 144 -8.37 5.13 14.49
C PRO A 144 -7.93 5.26 15.95
N GLY A 145 -8.06 6.45 16.53
CA GLY A 145 -7.63 6.71 17.91
C GLY A 145 -6.12 6.61 18.15
N GLY A 146 -5.30 6.63 17.09
CA GLY A 146 -3.85 6.48 17.18
C GLY A 146 -3.37 5.04 17.36
N VAL A 147 -4.25 4.05 17.20
CA VAL A 147 -3.92 2.64 17.38
C VAL A 147 -3.19 2.10 16.16
N GLY A 148 -1.87 1.97 16.27
CA GLY A 148 -1.01 1.39 15.23
C GLY A 148 -0.69 2.36 14.10
N THR A 149 0.49 2.17 13.50
CA THR A 149 1.00 2.99 12.40
C THR A 149 1.46 2.08 11.28
N LEU A 150 1.23 2.50 10.04
CA LEU A 150 1.72 1.83 8.84
C LEU A 150 2.39 2.87 7.96
N GLU A 151 3.57 2.52 7.44
CA GLU A 151 4.34 3.39 6.55
C GLU A 151 4.78 2.62 5.30
N TRP A 152 4.89 3.33 4.18
CA TRP A 152 5.36 2.80 2.91
C TRP A 152 5.83 3.93 1.98
N ASP A 153 6.66 3.57 1.01
CA ASP A 153 7.05 4.47 -0.08
C ASP A 153 6.06 4.31 -1.23
N ALA A 154 5.66 5.41 -1.87
CA ALA A 154 4.73 5.45 -2.99
C ALA A 154 5.36 6.15 -4.19
N GLU A 155 4.88 5.79 -5.37
CA GLU A 155 5.29 6.38 -6.64
C GLU A 155 4.08 6.82 -7.46
N ILE A 156 4.16 8.02 -8.05
CA ILE A 156 3.25 8.50 -9.10
C ILE A 156 3.63 7.80 -10.40
N ILE A 157 2.70 7.04 -10.96
CA ILE A 157 2.90 6.23 -12.18
C ILE A 157 2.25 6.85 -13.41
N LYS A 158 1.37 7.83 -13.22
CA LYS A 158 0.74 8.58 -14.30
C LYS A 158 0.34 9.96 -13.81
N ASP A 159 0.71 10.97 -14.57
CA ASP A 159 0.53 12.38 -14.25
C ASP A 159 0.13 13.11 -15.53
N GLU A 160 -1.15 13.49 -15.65
CA GLU A 160 -1.67 14.27 -16.78
C GLU A 160 -2.22 15.59 -16.24
N ALA A 161 -1.51 16.67 -16.57
CA ALA A 161 -1.81 18.02 -16.10
C ALA A 161 -3.29 18.37 -16.22
N GLY A 162 -3.91 18.73 -15.10
CA GLY A 162 -5.32 19.13 -15.04
C GLY A 162 -6.34 18.01 -15.19
N ALA A 163 -5.92 16.75 -15.38
CA ALA A 163 -6.85 15.66 -15.76
C ALA A 163 -6.72 14.41 -14.90
N PHE A 164 -5.50 13.98 -14.56
CA PHE A 164 -5.30 12.66 -13.95
C PHE A 164 -4.04 12.58 -13.10
N ILE A 165 -4.17 11.99 -11.91
CA ILE A 165 -3.03 11.54 -11.10
C ILE A 165 -3.27 10.08 -10.71
N GLY A 166 -2.29 9.21 -10.98
CA GLY A 166 -2.31 7.80 -10.58
C GLY A 166 -1.05 7.45 -9.81
N TRP A 167 -1.21 6.74 -8.69
CA TRP A 167 -0.12 6.34 -7.82
C TRP A 167 -0.25 4.88 -7.36
N ARG A 168 0.86 4.32 -6.89
CA ARG A 168 0.90 3.01 -6.22
C ARG A 168 1.98 2.98 -5.15
N SER A 169 1.93 1.98 -4.26
CA SER A 169 3.06 1.69 -3.39
C SER A 169 4.26 1.20 -4.21
N ALA A 170 5.44 1.66 -3.82
CA ALA A 170 6.71 1.28 -4.42
C ALA A 170 7.01 -0.21 -4.19
N PRO A 171 7.80 -0.85 -5.07
CA PRO A 171 8.18 -2.25 -4.93
C PRO A 171 8.78 -2.57 -3.56
N GLY A 172 8.32 -3.65 -2.94
CA GLY A 172 8.80 -4.08 -1.61
C GLY A 172 8.16 -3.37 -0.42
N SER A 173 7.16 -2.51 -0.65
CA SER A 173 6.34 -1.91 0.41
C SER A 173 5.59 -2.98 1.22
N ASN A 174 5.43 -2.72 2.52
CA ASN A 174 4.73 -3.63 3.43
C ASN A 174 3.22 -3.71 3.16
N ILE A 175 2.66 -2.77 2.39
CA ILE A 175 1.27 -2.73 1.95
C ILE A 175 1.20 -2.57 0.43
N ALA A 176 0.25 -3.28 -0.18
CA ALA A 176 -0.13 -3.05 -1.57
C ALA A 176 -1.23 -2.00 -1.60
N THR A 177 -0.95 -0.82 -2.13
CA THR A 177 -1.94 0.23 -2.32
C THR A 177 -1.78 0.87 -3.70
N ALA A 178 -2.89 1.30 -4.28
CA ALA A 178 -2.93 2.05 -5.52
C ALA A 178 -4.12 2.99 -5.49
N GLY A 179 -3.99 4.12 -6.17
CA GLY A 179 -5.11 5.03 -6.33
C GLY A 179 -5.05 5.81 -7.63
N LYS A 180 -6.17 6.44 -7.94
CA LYS A 180 -6.28 7.43 -8.99
C LYS A 180 -7.19 8.56 -8.55
N VAL A 181 -6.90 9.76 -9.03
CA VAL A 181 -7.77 10.92 -8.99
C VAL A 181 -7.94 11.42 -10.43
N THR A 182 -9.18 11.64 -10.84
CA THR A 182 -9.50 12.30 -12.11
C THR A 182 -10.16 13.65 -11.84
N PHE A 183 -9.91 14.59 -12.73
CA PHE A 183 -10.40 15.96 -12.66
C PHE A 183 -11.10 16.31 -13.97
N GLU A 184 -12.36 16.71 -13.90
CA GLU A 184 -13.17 17.10 -15.04
C GLU A 184 -13.88 18.41 -14.76
N ASP A 185 -14.20 19.19 -15.80
CA ASP A 185 -15.01 20.40 -15.61
C ASP A 185 -16.44 19.98 -15.28
N ALA A 186 -17.00 20.52 -14.19
CA ALA A 186 -18.35 20.17 -13.77
C ALA A 186 -19.42 20.92 -14.59
N ILE A 187 -20.56 20.25 -14.81
CA ILE A 187 -21.73 20.88 -15.43
C ILE A 187 -22.24 21.97 -14.48
N GLY A 188 -22.17 23.23 -14.91
CA GLY A 188 -22.56 24.39 -14.10
C GLY A 188 -21.39 25.13 -13.43
N GLY A 189 -20.14 24.74 -13.70
CA GLY A 189 -18.93 25.38 -13.17
C GLY A 189 -18.29 24.58 -12.03
N GLY A 190 -17.01 24.88 -11.77
CA GLY A 190 -16.19 24.13 -10.82
C GLY A 190 -15.59 22.85 -11.41
N THR A 191 -15.11 21.97 -10.54
CA THR A 191 -14.38 20.75 -10.90
C THR A 191 -15.04 19.53 -10.31
N GLU A 192 -15.36 18.56 -11.14
CA GLU A 192 -15.75 17.22 -10.74
C GLU A 192 -14.52 16.36 -10.47
N ILE A 193 -14.48 15.73 -9.30
CA ILE A 193 -13.35 14.92 -8.85
C ILE A 193 -13.84 13.49 -8.65
N SER A 194 -13.14 12.52 -9.23
CA SER A 194 -13.34 11.10 -8.93
C SER A 194 -12.09 10.50 -8.31
N VAL A 195 -12.21 9.99 -7.09
CA VAL A 195 -11.13 9.36 -6.34
C VAL A 195 -11.40 7.87 -6.20
N VAL A 196 -10.41 7.05 -6.53
CA VAL A 196 -10.42 5.62 -6.28
C VAL A 196 -9.16 5.25 -5.51
N ILE A 197 -9.33 4.61 -4.36
CA ILE A 197 -8.23 4.08 -3.54
C ILE A 197 -8.46 2.59 -3.34
N ALA A 198 -7.44 1.78 -3.60
CA ALA A 198 -7.49 0.35 -3.41
C ALA A 198 -6.29 -0.10 -2.57
N TYR A 199 -6.53 -0.85 -1.51
CA TYR A 199 -5.45 -1.38 -0.68
C TYR A 199 -5.70 -2.81 -0.25
N ARG A 200 -4.62 -3.53 0.04
CA ARG A 200 -4.63 -4.88 0.57
C ARG A 200 -3.86 -4.91 1.90
N PRO A 201 -4.53 -5.24 3.02
CA PRO A 201 -3.85 -5.38 4.30
C PRO A 201 -2.70 -6.40 4.23
N PRO A 202 -1.56 -6.13 4.90
CA PRO A 202 -0.37 -6.99 4.87
C PRO A 202 -0.69 -8.41 5.34
N ALA A 203 -0.09 -9.45 4.74
CA ALA A 203 -0.28 -10.82 5.22
C ALA A 203 0.19 -10.97 6.68
N GLY A 204 -0.55 -11.72 7.50
CA GLY A 204 -0.21 -11.93 8.91
C GLY A 204 -0.50 -10.74 9.84
N TYR A 205 -1.37 -9.81 9.44
CA TYR A 205 -1.78 -8.62 10.24
C TYR A 205 -2.47 -8.94 11.58
N VAL A 206 -2.94 -10.18 11.78
CA VAL A 206 -3.62 -10.60 13.02
C VAL A 206 -2.58 -10.64 14.14
N GLY A 207 -2.67 -9.69 15.09
CA GLY A 207 -1.74 -9.55 16.21
C GLY A 207 -0.66 -8.48 16.05
N THR A 208 -0.58 -7.78 14.91
CA THR A 208 0.43 -6.74 14.65
C THR A 208 -0.06 -5.31 14.97
N GLY A 209 -1.26 -5.16 15.55
CA GLY A 209 -1.89 -3.85 15.75
C GLY A 209 -2.46 -3.20 14.49
N LEU A 210 -2.42 -3.87 13.33
CA LEU A 210 -2.94 -3.36 12.04
C LEU A 210 -4.31 -3.95 11.65
N ALA A 211 -4.98 -4.64 12.57
CA ALA A 211 -6.30 -5.24 12.32
C ALA A 211 -7.39 -4.21 11.94
N TRP A 212 -7.20 -2.94 12.31
CA TRP A 212 -8.10 -1.84 11.96
C TRP A 212 -8.24 -1.61 10.46
N LEU A 213 -7.25 -2.00 9.64
CA LEU A 213 -7.29 -1.86 8.17
C LEU A 213 -8.48 -2.60 7.53
N LEU A 214 -8.99 -3.63 8.19
CA LEU A 214 -10.13 -4.43 7.74
C LEU A 214 -11.48 -3.92 8.25
N ASN A 215 -11.46 -2.99 9.19
CA ASN A 215 -12.69 -2.51 9.80
C ASN A 215 -13.44 -1.61 8.81
N SER A 216 -14.74 -1.81 8.66
CA SER A 216 -15.62 -0.92 7.89
C SER A 216 -15.55 0.53 8.39
N ALA A 217 -15.28 0.74 9.67
CA ALA A 217 -15.04 2.07 10.22
C ALA A 217 -13.84 2.78 9.57
N PHE A 218 -12.76 2.05 9.26
CA PHE A 218 -11.60 2.63 8.57
C PHE A 218 -11.95 2.97 7.11
N HIS A 219 -12.65 2.08 6.40
CA HIS A 219 -13.15 2.37 5.06
C HIS A 219 -14.02 3.65 5.05
N ASN A 220 -14.99 3.74 5.94
CA ASN A 220 -15.86 4.92 6.06
C ASN A 220 -15.07 6.18 6.45
N MET A 221 -14.00 6.05 7.23
CA MET A 221 -13.11 7.16 7.56
C MET A 221 -12.37 7.66 6.31
N VAL A 222 -11.79 6.77 5.50
CA VAL A 222 -11.10 7.15 4.25
C VAL A 222 -12.07 7.85 3.29
N GLU A 223 -13.30 7.33 3.13
CA GLU A 223 -14.32 7.97 2.29
C GLU A 223 -14.68 9.38 2.78
N LYS A 224 -14.92 9.54 4.09
CA LYS A 224 -15.22 10.85 4.70
C LYS A 224 -14.05 11.82 4.57
N ASP A 225 -12.84 11.33 4.77
CA ASP A 225 -11.59 12.09 4.65
C ASP A 225 -11.44 12.67 3.24
N VAL A 226 -11.69 11.86 2.20
CA VAL A 226 -11.69 12.33 0.80
C VAL A 226 -12.77 13.41 0.59
N MET A 227 -13.97 13.22 1.14
CA MET A 227 -15.06 14.21 1.02
C MET A 227 -14.77 15.53 1.75
N ARG A 228 -13.92 15.54 2.78
CA ARG A 228 -13.49 16.79 3.44
C ARG A 228 -12.68 17.68 2.52
N PHE A 229 -12.10 17.15 1.44
CA PHE A 229 -11.40 17.96 0.44
C PHE A 229 -12.26 19.11 -0.07
N LYS A 230 -13.54 18.83 -0.37
CA LYS A 230 -14.49 19.84 -0.84
C LYS A 230 -14.53 21.03 0.11
N HIS A 231 -14.77 20.77 1.39
CA HIS A 231 -14.86 21.83 2.36
C HIS A 231 -13.53 22.58 2.49
N TYR A 232 -12.41 21.85 2.59
CA TYR A 232 -11.09 22.45 2.75
C TYR A 232 -10.73 23.40 1.61
N VAL A 233 -10.98 23.01 0.35
CA VAL A 233 -10.61 23.82 -0.82
C VAL A 233 -11.58 24.98 -1.07
N GLU A 234 -12.84 24.85 -0.63
CA GLU A 234 -13.85 25.90 -0.78
C GLU A 234 -13.73 26.97 0.31
N THR A 235 -13.52 26.57 1.57
CA THR A 235 -13.55 27.49 2.72
C THR A 235 -12.17 27.83 3.26
N GLY A 236 -11.14 27.03 2.98
CA GLY A 236 -9.83 27.15 3.62
C GLY A 236 -9.79 26.68 5.08
N GLU A 237 -10.89 26.11 5.60
CA GLU A 237 -11.01 25.68 6.99
C GLU A 237 -11.12 24.15 7.12
N ILE A 238 -10.60 23.59 8.22
CA ILE A 238 -10.77 22.18 8.59
C ILE A 238 -12.01 22.09 9.49
N THR A 239 -13.14 21.54 9.02
CA THR A 239 -14.25 21.24 9.93
C THR A 239 -13.83 20.12 10.89
N ALA A 240 -13.87 20.42 12.20
CA ALA A 240 -13.43 19.55 13.29
C ALA A 240 -14.22 18.24 13.41
#